data_AF-A0A433W8T9-F1
#
_entry.id   AF-A0A433W8T9-F1
#
_cell.length_a   1.000
_cell.length_b   1.000
_cell.length_c   1.000
_cell.angle_alpha   90.00
_cell.angle_beta   90.00
_cell.angle_gamma   90.00
#
_symmetry.space_group_name_H-M   'P 1'
#
loop_
_entity.id
_entity.type
_entity.pdbx_description
1 polymer ?
#
loop_
_entity_poly.entity_id
_entity_poly.type
_entity_poly.pdbx_seq_one_letter_code
_entity_poly.pdbx_strand_id
1 'polypeptide(L)'
;MKIITEKEKENVIELNPFERYKYTIKWIADGEILYTLVKDEEVAIATVDKFKLIPIWSAPVFAEMAAIDEWKAYKLKAITLSDFESSLVPHYN
;
A
#
# COMPACT_ATOMS: atom_id res chain seq x y z
N MET A 1 -1.01 9.93 -12.91
CA MET A 1 -1.13 9.55 -11.49
C MET A 1 -2.45 10.09 -10.96
N LYS A 2 -3.33 9.21 -10.48
CA LYS A 2 -4.66 9.59 -9.98
C LYS A 2 -4.50 10.17 -8.57
N ILE A 3 -5.03 11.37 -8.35
CA ILE A 3 -4.89 12.10 -7.08
C ILE A 3 -6.20 11.95 -6.31
N ILE A 4 -6.10 11.52 -5.05
CA ILE A 4 -7.26 11.39 -4.16
C ILE A 4 -7.63 12.77 -3.62
N THR A 5 -8.91 13.11 -3.70
CA THR A 5 -9.42 14.34 -3.07
C THR A 5 -9.58 14.15 -1.55
N GLU A 6 -9.54 15.24 -0.78
CA GLU A 6 -9.75 15.15 0.68
C GLU A 6 -11.08 14.44 1.03
N LYS A 7 -12.16 14.72 0.28
CA LYS A 7 -13.45 14.06 0.51
C LYS A 7 -13.41 12.56 0.21
N GLU A 8 -12.73 12.15 -0.85
CA GLU A 8 -12.55 10.74 -1.17
C GLU A 8 -11.71 10.03 -0.10
N LYS A 9 -10.65 10.66 0.39
CA LYS A 9 -9.84 10.15 1.49
C LYS A 9 -10.67 9.89 2.74
N GLU A 10 -11.46 10.87 3.18
CA GLU A 10 -12.39 10.72 4.32
C GLU A 10 -13.35 9.55 4.12
N ASN A 11 -14.01 9.50 2.96
CA ASN A 11 -14.97 8.43 2.66
C ASN A 11 -14.31 7.04 2.70
N VAL A 12 -13.08 6.90 2.19
CA VAL A 12 -12.35 5.62 2.17
C VAL A 12 -11.93 5.17 3.56
N ILE A 13 -11.56 6.09 4.45
CA ILE A 13 -11.20 5.77 5.84
C ILE A 13 -12.42 5.21 6.59
N GLU A 14 -13.62 5.74 6.32
CA GLU A 14 -14.88 5.31 6.93
C GLU A 14 -15.41 3.97 6.42
N LEU A 15 -14.93 3.49 5.26
CA LEU A 15 -15.31 2.19 4.73
C LEU A 15 -14.92 1.06 5.69
N ASN A 16 -15.73 0.00 5.73
CA ASN A 16 -15.36 -1.22 6.42
C ASN A 16 -14.13 -1.89 5.76
N PRO A 17 -13.42 -2.81 6.46
CA PRO A 17 -12.19 -3.41 5.95
C PRO A 17 -12.31 -4.05 4.57
N PHE A 18 -13.42 -4.73 4.26
CA PHE A 18 -13.60 -5.41 2.99
C PHE A 18 -13.83 -4.43 1.83
N GLU A 19 -14.56 -3.34 2.08
CA GLU A 19 -14.75 -2.29 1.08
C GLU A 19 -13.46 -1.50 0.83
N ARG A 20 -12.63 -1.24 1.86
CA ARG A 20 -11.27 -0.68 1.69
C ARG A 20 -10.36 -1.58 0.86
N TYR A 21 -10.48 -2.90 1.05
CA TYR A 21 -9.76 -3.88 0.23
C TYR A 21 -10.18 -3.78 -1.24
N LYS A 22 -11.48 -3.82 -1.54
CA LYS A 22 -11.99 -3.69 -2.92
C LYS A 22 -11.57 -2.38 -3.57
N TYR A 23 -11.67 -1.27 -2.83
CA TYR A 23 -11.20 0.04 -3.28
C TYR A 23 -9.73 -0.02 -3.66
N THR A 24 -8.90 -0.63 -2.81
CA THR A 24 -7.46 -0.76 -3.05
C THR A 24 -7.14 -1.57 -4.29
N ILE A 25 -7.78 -2.74 -4.47
CA ILE A 25 -7.56 -3.57 -5.66
C ILE A 25 -7.96 -2.82 -6.94
N LYS A 26 -9.10 -2.13 -6.94
CA LYS A 26 -9.52 -1.33 -8.11
C LYS A 26 -8.52 -0.22 -8.42
N TRP A 27 -8.01 0.47 -7.41
CA TRP A 27 -7.03 1.55 -7.60
C TRP A 27 -5.71 1.05 -8.18
N ILE A 28 -5.23 -0.09 -7.68
CA ILE A 28 -4.01 -0.72 -8.20
C ILE A 28 -4.24 -1.20 -9.64
N ALA A 29 -5.39 -1.80 -9.95
CA ALA A 29 -5.72 -2.25 -11.30
C ALA A 29 -5.86 -1.09 -12.30
N ASP A 30 -6.51 0.00 -11.92
CA ASP A 30 -6.67 1.20 -12.77
C ASP A 30 -5.34 1.95 -12.98
N GLY A 31 -4.49 1.97 -11.95
CA GLY A 31 -3.30 2.81 -11.88
C GLY A 31 -1.97 2.10 -12.13
N GLU A 32 -1.97 0.76 -12.14
CA GLU A 32 -0.80 -0.13 -12.24
C GLU A 32 0.35 0.26 -11.29
N ILE A 33 0.01 0.86 -10.15
CA ILE A 33 0.96 1.30 -9.13
C ILE A 33 0.37 0.96 -7.77
N LEU A 34 1.21 0.41 -6.90
CA LEU A 34 0.93 0.20 -5.50
C LEU A 34 1.92 0.98 -4.65
N TYR A 35 1.51 1.30 -3.42
CA TYR A 35 2.33 2.06 -2.49
C TYR A 35 2.63 1.23 -1.25
N THR A 36 3.86 1.33 -0.77
CA THR A 36 4.29 0.73 0.49
C THR A 36 5.24 1.67 1.23
N LEU A 37 5.76 1.23 2.36
CA LEU A 37 6.74 1.94 3.17
C LEU A 37 8.05 1.17 3.15
N VAL A 38 9.18 1.89 3.02
CA VAL A 38 10.52 1.30 3.03
C VAL A 38 11.45 2.04 3.98
N LYS A 39 12.38 1.32 4.60
CA LYS A 39 13.47 1.87 5.41
C LYS A 39 14.73 1.09 5.11
N ASP A 40 15.81 1.80 4.78
CA ASP A 40 17.11 1.17 4.45
C ASP A 40 16.98 0.07 3.38
N GLU A 41 16.15 0.34 2.35
CA GLU A 41 15.79 -0.57 1.24
C GLU A 41 14.94 -1.79 1.63
N GLU A 42 14.62 -1.98 2.91
CA GLU A 42 13.71 -3.02 3.37
C GLU A 42 12.25 -2.53 3.41
N VAL A 43 11.33 -3.38 2.95
CA VAL A 43 9.89 -3.11 3.03
C VAL A 43 9.39 -3.21 4.47
N ALA A 44 8.41 -2.36 4.83
CA ALA A 44 7.72 -2.48 6.10
C ALA A 44 7.01 -3.84 6.19
N ILE A 45 7.08 -4.46 7.37
CA ILE A 45 6.40 -5.72 7.66
C ILE A 45 5.52 -5.53 8.89
N ALA A 46 4.22 -5.73 8.71
CA ALA A 46 3.26 -5.81 9.80
C ALA A 46 3.15 -7.26 10.30
N THR A 47 2.95 -7.44 11.60
CA THR A 47 2.61 -8.76 12.18
C THR A 47 1.16 -8.73 12.64
N VAL A 48 0.34 -9.62 12.08
CA VAL A 48 -1.06 -9.81 12.49
C VAL A 48 -1.22 -11.27 12.89
N ASP A 49 -1.51 -11.50 14.16
CA ASP A 49 -1.45 -12.83 14.80
C ASP A 49 -0.09 -13.51 14.56
N LYS A 50 -0.09 -14.61 13.79
CA LYS A 50 1.10 -15.38 13.41
C LYS A 50 1.61 -15.06 12.00
N PHE A 51 0.98 -14.11 11.31
CA PHE A 51 1.27 -13.81 9.91
C PHE A 51 2.10 -12.54 9.79
N LYS A 52 3.12 -12.59 8.93
CA LYS A 52 3.86 -11.41 8.47
C LYS A 52 3.25 -10.93 7.18
N LEU A 53 2.92 -9.65 7.11
CA LEU A 53 2.23 -9.03 5.98
C LEU A 53 3.03 -7.83 5.49
N ILE A 54 3.06 -7.64 4.18
CA ILE A 54 3.55 -6.40 3.57
C ILE A 54 2.34 -5.45 3.46
N PRO A 55 2.36 -4.28 4.11
CA PRO A 55 1.28 -3.34 4.00
C PRO A 55 1.34 -2.65 2.63
N ILE A 56 0.20 -2.65 1.94
CA ILE A 56 0.02 -2.08 0.60
C ILE A 56 -1.13 -1.09 0.65
N TRP A 57 -0.92 0.08 0.05
CA TRP A 57 -1.91 1.14 -0.06
C TRP A 57 -2.21 1.46 -1.51
N SER A 58 -3.45 1.93 -1.72
CA SER A 58 -4.00 2.35 -3.01
C SER A 58 -3.44 3.69 -3.50
N ALA A 59 -2.94 4.52 -2.60
CA ALA A 59 -2.43 5.86 -2.91
C ALA A 59 -1.41 6.35 -1.86
N PRO A 60 -0.58 7.35 -2.22
CA PRO A 60 0.44 7.93 -1.34
C PRO A 60 -0.09 8.35 0.03
N VAL A 61 -1.22 9.07 0.02
CA VAL A 61 -1.76 9.72 1.22
C VAL A 61 -2.07 8.73 2.33
N PHE A 62 -2.51 7.51 2.00
CA PHE A 62 -2.81 6.50 3.02
C PHE A 62 -1.56 5.87 3.62
N ALA A 63 -0.51 5.69 2.82
CA ALA A 63 0.78 5.21 3.30
C ALA A 63 1.48 6.27 4.16
N GLU A 64 1.40 7.54 3.78
CA GLU A 64 1.91 8.68 4.56
C GLU A 64 1.18 8.82 5.89
N MET A 65 -0.14 8.66 5.93
CA MET A 65 -0.92 8.62 7.17
C MET A 65 -0.50 7.47 8.10
N ALA A 66 -0.04 6.36 7.54
CA ALA A 66 0.43 5.22 8.30
C ALA A 66 1.90 5.35 8.76
N ALA A 67 2.68 6.27 8.19
CA ALA A 67 4.08 6.51 8.52
C ALA A 67 4.25 7.29 9.84
N ILE A 68 3.65 6.77 10.90
CA ILE A 68 3.68 7.29 12.27
C ILE A 68 4.27 6.23 13.21
N ASP A 69 4.57 6.61 14.45
CA ASP A 69 5.09 5.72 15.50
C ASP A 69 6.23 4.80 15.02
N GLU A 70 6.02 3.48 15.01
CA GLU A 70 7.00 2.48 14.56
C GLU A 70 7.44 2.65 13.10
N TRP A 71 6.60 3.25 12.27
CA TRP A 71 6.86 3.48 10.86
C TRP A 71 7.31 4.92 10.54
N LYS A 72 7.52 5.76 11.56
CA LYS A 72 7.92 7.18 11.38
C LYS A 72 9.20 7.38 10.58
N ALA A 73 10.13 6.42 10.64
CA ALA A 73 11.39 6.47 9.90
C ALA A 73 11.30 5.86 8.48
N TYR A 74 10.16 5.24 8.14
CA TYR A 74 9.94 4.68 6.82
C TYR A 74 9.51 5.77 5.84
N LYS A 75 9.83 5.56 4.58
CA LYS A 75 9.51 6.47 3.48
C LYS A 75 8.52 5.81 2.53
N LEU A 76 7.66 6.63 1.95
CA LEU A 76 6.78 6.21 0.87
C LEU A 76 7.58 5.63 -0.30
N LYS A 77 7.16 4.47 -0.78
CA LYS A 77 7.66 3.85 -2.01
C LYS A 77 6.48 3.55 -2.92
N ALA A 78 6.52 4.08 -4.15
CA ALA A 78 5.70 3.62 -5.25
C ALA A 78 6.40 2.43 -5.93
N ILE A 79 5.62 1.41 -6.27
CA ILE A 79 6.07 0.21 -6.99
C ILE A 79 5.09 0.02 -8.15
N THR A 80 5.59 -0.10 -9.38
CA THR A 80 4.70 -0.42 -10.50
C THR A 80 4.22 -1.86 -10.39
N LEU A 81 3.06 -2.18 -10.95
CA LEU A 81 2.54 -3.55 -10.91
C LEU A 81 3.49 -4.51 -11.65
N SER A 82 4.12 -4.06 -12.73
CA SER A 82 5.17 -4.78 -13.45
C SER A 82 6.41 -5.07 -12.57
N ASP A 83 6.89 -4.06 -11.82
CA ASP A 83 8.01 -4.26 -10.89
C ASP A 83 7.61 -5.23 -9.76
N PHE A 84 6.38 -5.12 -9.25
CA PHE A 84 5.87 -6.03 -8.22
C PHE A 84 5.82 -7.48 -8.72
N GLU A 85 5.31 -7.72 -9.92
CA GLU A 85 5.22 -9.05 -10.53
C GLU A 85 6.60 -9.65 -10.81
N SER A 86 7.56 -8.85 -11.25
CA SER A 86 8.91 -9.32 -11.60
C SER A 86 9.86 -9.45 -10.41
N SER A 87 9.62 -8.73 -9.30
CA SER A 87 10.53 -8.71 -8.15
C SER A 87 10.00 -9.41 -6.90
N LEU A 88 8.67 -9.43 -6.68
CA LEU A 88 8.06 -9.88 -5.43
C LEU A 88 7.21 -11.14 -5.59
N VAL A 89 6.77 -11.49 -6.80
CA VAL A 89 6.14 -12.78 -7.08
C VAL A 89 7.23 -13.77 -7.47
N PRO A 90 7.36 -14.93 -6.80
CA PRO A 90 8.26 -15.98 -7.25
C PRO A 90 7.92 -16.35 -8.69
N HIS A 91 8.90 -16.28 -9.60
CA HIS A 91 8.73 -16.85 -10.93
C HIS A 91 8.52 -18.36 -10.79
N TYR A 92 7.28 -18.82 -10.99
CA TYR A 92 7.01 -20.23 -11.20
C TYR A 92 7.52 -20.59 -12.60
N ASN A 93 8.73 -21.17 -12.66
CA ASN A 93 9.20 -21.94 -13.82
C ASN A 93 8.73 -23.38 -13.70
#